data_AF-E6TTD2-F1
#
_entry.id   AF-E6TTD2-F1
#
_cell.length_a   1.000
_cell.length_b   1.000
_cell.length_c   1.000
_cell.angle_alpha   90.00
_cell.angle_beta   90.00
_cell.angle_gamma   90.00
#
_symmetry.space_group_name_H-M   'P 1'
#
loop_
_entity.id
_entity.type
_entity.pdbx_description
1 polymer ?
#
loop_
_entity_poly.entity_id
_entity_poly.type
_entity_poly.pdbx_seq_one_letter_code
_entity_poly.pdbx_strand_id
1 'polypeptide(L)'
;MENNQSISNTQKMCVAYGLLYEVETTLVEIIEKTLRKKYGLEWPIVLKVRRPLETSRYYEIVGCYVKYEPLKSVFTKEEQQLLFSLDVTRNKIAHMKVITDSEMSKLEEAHLVIGSRKINTTIAY
;
A
#
# COMPACT_ATOMS: atom_id res chain seq x y z
N MET A 1 -15.04 -20.13 29.13
CA MET A 1 -13.59 -20.37 28.96
C MET A 1 -13.32 -20.24 27.48
N GLU A 2 -12.88 -19.05 27.05
CA GLU A 2 -12.63 -18.78 25.63
C GLU A 2 -11.30 -19.42 25.22
N ASN A 3 -11.37 -20.30 24.21
CA ASN A 3 -10.21 -20.88 23.55
C ASN A 3 -9.46 -19.76 22.81
N ASN A 4 -8.50 -19.13 23.49
CA ASN A 4 -7.51 -18.28 22.83
C ASN A 4 -6.48 -19.19 22.15
N GLN A 5 -6.85 -19.71 20.98
CA GLN A 5 -5.93 -20.45 20.13
C GLN A 5 -4.86 -19.46 19.63
N SER A 6 -3.67 -19.49 20.23
CA SER A 6 -2.51 -18.74 19.76
C SER A 6 -2.29 -19.07 18.29
N ILE A 7 -2.51 -18.09 17.41
CA ILE A 7 -2.26 -18.22 15.97
C ILE A 7 -0.77 -18.57 15.80
N SER A 8 -0.50 -19.63 15.05
CA SER A 8 0.88 -20.01 14.72
C SER A 8 1.59 -18.86 14.02
N ASN A 9 2.89 -18.67 14.29
CA ASN A 9 3.72 -17.68 13.59
C ASN A 9 3.59 -17.83 12.06
N THR A 10 3.47 -19.05 11.55
CA THR A 10 3.26 -19.31 10.12
C THR A 10 1.93 -18.72 9.63
N GLN A 11 0.84 -18.95 10.35
CA GLN A 11 -0.47 -18.39 10.00
C GLN A 11 -0.45 -16.86 10.05
N LYS A 12 0.16 -16.28 11.08
CA LYS A 12 0.34 -14.83 11.20
C LYS A 12 1.10 -14.26 10.00
N MET A 13 2.19 -14.90 9.59
CA MET A 13 2.97 -14.47 8.42
C MET A 13 2.20 -14.62 7.10
N CYS A 14 1.38 -15.68 6.94
CA CYS A 14 0.51 -15.83 5.77
C CYS A 14 -0.51 -14.68 5.67
N VAL A 15 -1.16 -14.32 6.78
CA VAL A 15 -2.09 -13.18 6.82
C VAL A 15 -1.35 -11.88 6.51
N ALA A 16 -0.20 -11.65 7.14
CA ALA A 16 0.60 -10.45 6.90
C ALA A 16 1.02 -10.31 5.43
N TYR A 17 1.42 -11.41 4.78
CA TYR A 17 1.74 -11.39 3.35
C TYR A 17 0.52 -11.01 2.50
N GLY A 18 -0.66 -11.58 2.80
CA GLY A 18 -1.91 -11.24 2.11
C GLY A 18 -2.28 -9.76 2.25
N LEU A 19 -2.26 -9.24 3.48
CA LEU A 19 -2.56 -7.84 3.74
C LEU A 19 -1.59 -6.90 3.02
N LEU A 20 -0.29 -7.20 3.08
CA LEU A 20 0.73 -6.39 2.40
C LEU A 20 0.55 -6.41 0.87
N TYR A 21 0.26 -7.57 0.29
CA TYR A 21 -0.02 -7.69 -1.14
C TYR A 21 -1.22 -6.81 -1.55
N GLU A 22 -2.30 -6.84 -0.78
CA GLU A 22 -3.49 -6.00 -1.05
C GLU A 22 -3.18 -4.51 -0.90
N VAL A 23 -2.35 -4.12 0.07
CA VAL A 23 -1.85 -2.74 0.22
C VAL A 23 -1.06 -2.32 -1.01
N GLU A 24 -0.02 -3.07 -1.40
CA GLU A 24 0.86 -2.70 -2.51
C GLU A 24 0.10 -2.61 -3.85
N THR A 25 -0.74 -3.60 -4.14
CA THR A 25 -1.55 -3.62 -5.37
C THR A 25 -2.56 -2.49 -5.43
N THR A 26 -3.28 -2.23 -4.34
CA THR A 26 -4.27 -1.14 -4.31
C THR A 26 -3.62 0.23 -4.48
N LEU A 27 -2.44 0.46 -3.90
CA LEU A 27 -1.69 1.70 -4.10
C LEU A 27 -1.35 1.89 -5.60
N VAL A 28 -0.80 0.86 -6.24
CA VAL A 28 -0.48 0.90 -7.68
C VAL A 28 -1.73 1.20 -8.52
N GLU A 29 -2.84 0.50 -8.26
CA GLU A 29 -4.10 0.73 -8.98
C GLU A 29 -4.60 2.18 -8.86
N ILE A 30 -4.52 2.77 -7.66
CA ILE A 30 -4.94 4.15 -7.44
C ILE A 30 -4.04 5.12 -8.22
N ILE A 31 -2.72 4.91 -8.19
CA ILE A 31 -1.75 5.71 -8.94
C ILE A 31 -2.09 5.67 -10.43
N GLU A 32 -2.23 4.47 -11.00
CA GLU A 32 -2.52 4.30 -12.42
C GLU A 32 -3.84 4.97 -12.82
N LYS A 33 -4.93 4.68 -12.10
CA LYS A 33 -6.24 5.26 -12.40
C LYS A 33 -6.21 6.78 -12.33
N THR A 34 -5.59 7.34 -11.29
CA THR A 34 -5.59 8.78 -11.04
C THR A 34 -4.74 9.52 -12.06
N LEU A 35 -3.52 9.03 -12.33
CA LEU A 35 -2.62 9.67 -13.28
C LEU A 35 -3.09 9.49 -14.72
N ARG A 36 -3.64 8.32 -15.07
CA ARG A 36 -4.26 8.09 -16.38
C ARG A 36 -5.47 9.01 -16.59
N LYS A 37 -6.30 9.22 -15.57
CA LYS A 37 -7.43 10.17 -15.65
C LYS A 37 -6.97 11.61 -15.90
N LYS A 38 -5.85 12.03 -15.31
CA LYS A 38 -5.34 13.41 -15.44
C LYS A 38 -4.54 13.66 -16.72
N TYR A 39 -3.69 12.70 -17.11
CA TYR A 39 -2.67 12.89 -18.15
C TYR A 39 -2.82 11.94 -19.36
N GLY A 40 -3.80 11.03 -19.34
CA GLY A 40 -4.02 10.03 -20.40
C GLY A 40 -3.13 8.80 -20.29
N LEU A 41 -3.12 7.97 -21.33
CA LEU A 41 -2.32 6.74 -21.38
C LEU A 41 -0.81 7.00 -21.32
N GLU A 42 -0.37 8.12 -21.87
CA GLU A 42 1.04 8.52 -21.93
C GLU A 42 1.54 9.19 -20.64
N TRP A 43 0.79 9.10 -19.53
CA TRP A 43 1.17 9.69 -18.25
C TRP A 43 2.59 9.31 -17.79
N PRO A 44 3.13 8.08 -18.02
CA PRO A 44 4.49 7.75 -17.61
C PRO A 44 5.53 8.58 -18.36
N ILE A 45 5.29 8.87 -19.64
CA ILE A 45 6.16 9.69 -20.49
C ILE A 45 6.07 11.15 -20.05
N VAL A 46 4.85 11.66 -19.88
CA VAL A 46 4.58 13.05 -19.44
C VAL A 46 5.28 13.35 -18.12
N LEU A 47 5.21 12.41 -17.16
CA LEU A 47 5.80 12.57 -15.83
C LEU A 47 7.25 12.07 -15.73
N LYS A 48 7.84 11.59 -16.84
CA LYS A 48 9.21 11.04 -16.91
C LYS A 48 9.46 10.00 -15.81
N VAL A 49 8.53 9.06 -15.69
CA VAL A 49 8.62 7.97 -14.72
C VAL A 49 9.83 7.10 -15.08
N ARG A 50 10.74 6.91 -14.11
CA ARG A 50 12.00 6.18 -14.33
C ARG A 50 11.82 4.67 -14.39
N ARG A 51 10.81 4.13 -13.68
CA ARG A 51 10.55 2.70 -13.56
C ARG A 51 9.05 2.42 -13.66
N PRO A 52 8.63 1.38 -14.39
CA PRO A 52 7.25 0.90 -14.32
C PRO A 52 6.84 0.63 -12.86
N LEU A 53 5.56 0.86 -12.52
CA LEU A 53 5.07 0.73 -11.15
C LEU A 53 5.23 -0.71 -10.63
N GLU A 54 5.10 -1.68 -11.51
CA GLU A 54 5.22 -3.13 -11.27
C GLU A 54 6.62 -3.54 -10.80
N THR A 55 7.63 -2.73 -11.11
CA THR A 55 9.04 -2.96 -10.73
C THR A 55 9.58 -1.90 -9.77
N SER A 56 8.71 -0.99 -9.35
CA SER A 56 9.07 0.07 -8.41
C SER A 56 9.18 -0.48 -7.00
N ARG A 57 10.11 0.07 -6.23
CA ARG A 57 10.25 -0.27 -4.82
C ARG A 57 9.09 0.33 -4.03
N TYR A 58 8.77 -0.28 -2.88
CA TYR A 58 7.67 0.16 -2.03
C TYR A 58 7.72 1.67 -1.71
N TYR A 59 8.87 2.18 -1.26
CA TYR A 59 9.02 3.62 -0.98
C TYR A 59 8.85 4.51 -2.22
N GLU A 60 9.11 4.01 -3.44
CA GLU A 60 8.89 4.74 -4.68
C GLU A 60 7.39 4.84 -4.99
N ILE A 61 6.64 3.76 -4.74
CA ILE A 61 5.18 3.71 -4.85
C ILE A 61 4.55 4.71 -3.87
N VAL A 62 4.89 4.62 -2.57
CA VAL A 62 4.37 5.57 -1.56
C VAL A 62 4.81 7.01 -1.89
N GLY A 63 6.04 7.19 -2.38
CA GLY A 63 6.57 8.48 -2.82
C GLY A 63 5.80 9.15 -3.96
N CYS A 64 5.07 8.39 -4.79
CA CYS A 64 4.22 8.97 -5.83
C CYS A 64 3.12 9.88 -5.24
N TYR A 65 2.59 9.53 -4.07
CA TYR A 65 1.54 10.31 -3.39
C TYR A 65 2.02 11.65 -2.85
N VAL A 66 3.33 11.82 -2.67
CA VAL A 66 3.94 13.11 -2.32
C VAL A 66 4.36 13.86 -3.58
N LYS A 67 4.86 13.13 -4.58
CA LYS A 67 5.51 13.70 -5.76
C LYS A 67 4.51 14.29 -6.77
N TYR A 68 3.41 13.61 -7.05
CA TYR A 68 2.50 13.98 -8.15
C TYR A 68 1.25 14.67 -7.63
N GLU A 69 0.97 15.86 -8.16
CA GLU A 69 -0.12 16.73 -7.68
C GLU A 69 -1.49 16.03 -7.61
N PRO A 70 -1.92 15.23 -8.61
CA PRO A 70 -3.22 14.56 -8.55
C PRO A 70 -3.35 13.53 -7.42
N LEU A 71 -2.23 13.09 -6.83
CA LEU A 71 -2.21 12.07 -5.79
C LEU A 71 -2.09 12.65 -4.38
N LYS A 72 -1.70 13.92 -4.23
CA LYS A 72 -1.44 14.53 -2.93
C LYS A 72 -2.65 14.58 -2.01
N SER A 73 -3.85 14.62 -2.57
CA SER A 73 -5.12 14.64 -1.82
C SER A 73 -5.71 13.26 -1.56
N VAL A 74 -5.10 12.18 -2.05
CA VAL A 74 -5.64 10.82 -1.87
C VAL A 74 -5.52 10.36 -0.42
N PHE A 75 -4.42 10.72 0.24
CA PHE A 75 -4.15 10.34 1.62
C PHE A 75 -3.82 11.58 2.45
N THR A 76 -4.26 11.59 3.71
CA THR A 76 -3.82 12.60 4.68
C THR A 76 -2.34 12.42 4.98
N LYS A 77 -1.73 13.40 5.66
CA LYS A 77 -0.31 13.34 6.03
C LYS A 77 -0.03 12.17 6.99
N GLU A 78 -0.96 11.91 7.89
CA GLU A 78 -0.89 10.83 8.88
C GLU A 78 -0.98 9.47 8.19
N GLU A 79 -1.91 9.31 7.24
CA GLU A 79 -2.04 8.10 6.41
C GLU A 79 -0.77 7.86 5.58
N GLN A 80 -0.18 8.90 5.00
CA GLN A 80 1.09 8.78 4.27
C GLN A 80 2.23 8.35 5.18
N GLN A 81 2.33 8.91 6.39
CA GLN A 81 3.34 8.50 7.37
C GLN A 81 3.17 7.04 7.80
N LEU A 82 1.93 6.59 8.00
CA LEU A 82 1.62 5.19 8.26
C LEU A 82 2.14 4.30 7.14
N LEU A 83 1.81 4.62 5.88
CA LEU A 83 2.28 3.87 4.70
C LEU A 83 3.82 3.85 4.62
N PHE A 84 4.49 4.99 4.77
CA PHE A 84 5.96 5.04 4.77
C PHE A 84 6.58 4.18 5.88
N SER A 85 5.92 4.09 7.05
CA SER A 85 6.41 3.30 8.18
C SER A 85 6.42 1.79 7.90
N LEU A 86 5.68 1.32 6.89
CA LEU A 86 5.62 -0.10 6.55
C LEU A 86 6.88 -0.63 5.85
N ASP A 87 7.81 0.20 5.38
CA ASP A 87 8.99 -0.28 4.63
C ASP A 87 9.79 -1.36 5.39
N VAL A 88 9.93 -1.20 6.71
CA VAL A 88 10.60 -2.18 7.59
C VAL A 88 9.77 -3.47 7.69
N THR A 89 8.47 -3.35 7.97
CA THR A 89 7.54 -4.51 8.08
C THR A 89 7.48 -5.29 6.76
N ARG A 90 7.37 -4.57 5.64
CA ARG A 90 7.37 -5.08 4.27
C ARG A 90 8.63 -5.89 3.99
N ASN A 91 9.80 -5.34 4.32
CA ASN A 91 11.06 -6.05 4.15
C ASN A 91 11.15 -7.31 5.04
N LYS A 92 10.63 -7.27 6.28
CA LYS A 92 10.54 -8.48 7.12
C LYS A 92 9.66 -9.55 6.49
N ILE A 93 8.46 -9.17 6.02
CA ILE A 93 7.52 -10.09 5.36
C ILE A 93 8.14 -10.71 4.10
N ALA A 94 8.76 -9.89 3.24
CA ALA A 94 9.43 -10.38 2.03
C ALA A 94 10.57 -11.37 2.30
N HIS A 95 11.21 -11.27 3.47
CA HIS A 95 12.27 -12.17 3.92
C HIS A 95 11.79 -13.24 4.91
N MET A 96 10.48 -13.46 5.04
CA MET A 96 9.88 -14.45 5.95
C MET A 96 10.36 -14.32 7.40
N LYS A 97 10.64 -13.09 7.84
CA LYS A 97 11.01 -12.78 9.22
C LYS A 97 9.77 -12.50 10.04
N VAL A 98 9.72 -13.04 11.26
CA VAL A 98 8.61 -12.83 12.20
C VAL A 98 8.42 -11.33 12.45
N ILE A 99 7.18 -10.86 12.28
CA ILE A 99 6.77 -9.51 12.63
C ILE A 99 6.16 -9.47 14.02
N THR A 100 6.39 -8.37 14.72
CA THR A 100 5.81 -8.10 16.05
C THR A 100 4.30 -7.83 15.93
N ASP A 101 3.60 -7.85 17.07
CA ASP A 101 2.17 -7.52 17.08
C ASP A 101 1.92 -6.05 16.68
N SER A 102 2.80 -5.13 17.11
CA SER A 102 2.72 -3.72 16.68
C SER A 102 2.89 -3.55 15.17
N GLU A 103 3.80 -4.30 14.55
CA GLU A 103 3.98 -4.29 13.09
C GLU A 103 2.77 -4.86 12.35
N MET A 104 2.14 -5.91 12.91
CA MET A 104 0.90 -6.46 12.38
C MET A 104 -0.24 -5.44 12.47
N SER A 105 -0.43 -4.80 13.63
CA SER A 105 -1.49 -3.79 13.80
C SER A 105 -1.34 -2.60 12.84
N LYS A 106 -0.10 -2.12 12.60
CA LYS A 106 0.13 -1.07 11.60
C LYS A 106 -0.20 -1.51 10.18
N LEU A 107 0.07 -2.77 9.86
CA LEU A 107 -0.26 -3.33 8.55
C LEU A 107 -1.77 -3.46 8.36
N GLU A 108 -2.50 -3.92 9.39
CA GLU A 108 -3.96 -3.96 9.40
C GLU A 108 -4.56 -2.55 9.29
N GLU A 109 -4.03 -1.58 10.02
CA GLU A 109 -4.45 -0.18 9.93
C GLU A 109 -4.25 0.37 8.51
N ALA A 110 -3.09 0.13 7.91
CA ALA A 110 -2.81 0.56 6.54
C ALA A 110 -3.74 -0.12 5.52
N HIS A 111 -4.05 -1.41 5.73
CA HIS A 111 -4.99 -2.17 4.91
C HIS A 111 -6.41 -1.61 4.98
N LEU A 112 -6.86 -1.19 6.16
CA LEU A 112 -8.15 -0.49 6.33
C LEU A 112 -8.16 0.87 5.60
N VAL A 113 -7.08 1.65 5.74
CA VAL A 113 -6.91 2.95 5.07
C VAL A 113 -7.02 2.80 3.55
N ILE A 114 -6.26 1.88 2.94
CA ILE A 114 -6.30 1.67 1.48
C ILE A 114 -7.62 1.05 1.02
N GLY A 115 -8.24 0.18 1.83
CA GLY A 115 -9.56 -0.39 1.56
C GLY A 115 -10.64 0.69 1.41
N SER A 116 -10.61 1.73 2.25
CA SER A 116 -11.54 2.87 2.16
C SER A 116 -11.41 3.67 0.86
N ARG A 117 -10.22 3.71 0.26
CA ARG A 117 -9.94 4.45 -0.99
C ARG A 117 -10.30 3.66 -2.25
N LYS A 118 -10.26 2.32 -2.17
CA LYS A 118 -10.69 1.43 -3.27
C LYS A 118 -12.18 1.62 -3.60
N ILE A 119 -13.01 1.81 -2.58
CA ILE A 119 -14.46 2.02 -2.75
C ILE A 119 -14.74 3.35 -3.47
N ASN A 120 -14.06 4.44 -3.07
CA ASN A 120 -14.30 5.78 -3.62
C ASN A 120 -13.83 5.96 -5.08
N THR A 121 -12.91 5.11 -5.56
CA THR A 121 -12.44 5.15 -6.95
C THR A 121 -13.30 4.33 -7.92
N THR A 122 -14.24 3.53 -7.41
CA THR A 122 -15.09 2.63 -8.24
C THR A 122 -16.40 3.30 -8.68
N ILE A 123 -16.89 4.31 -7.96
CA ILE A 123 -18.21 4.94 -8.21
C ILE A 123 -18.13 6.11 -9.24
N ALA A 124 -16.93 6.47 -9.72
CA ALA A 124 -16.74 7.56 -10.67
C ALA A 124 -16.69 7.06 -12.13
N TYR A 125 -17.81 6.54 -12.63
CA TYR A 125 -18.06 6.33 -14.07
C TYR A 125 -19.44 6.86 -14.44
#